data_AF-A0A495TBU7-F1
#
_entry.id   AF-A0A495TBU7-F1
#
_cell.length_a   1.000
_cell.length_b   1.000
_cell.length_c   1.000
_cell.angle_alpha   90.00
_cell.angle_beta   90.00
_cell.angle_gamma   90.00
#
_symmetry.space_group_name_H-M   'P 1'
#
loop_
_entity.id
_entity.type
_entity.pdbx_description
1 polymer ?
#
loop_
_entity_poly.entity_id
_entity_poly.type
_entity_poly.pdbx_seq_one_letter_code
_entity_poly.pdbx_strand_id
1 'polypeptide(L)'
;MRVSGSVVVIAVLDGGSGADLARRFSAAGAAGMLIADQHVGIAEDLAAELDRPGCPVVGVSGDIRRPSDVAALVDTAEKHLGPIDLFAVAGPDGERIISLADLPAHLDLERLAELVVLVGEAIGELVPPQRRPAENTATAA
;
A
#
# COMPACT_ATOMS: atom_id res chain seq x y z
N MET A 1 3.31 16.51 1.95
CA MET A 1 2.79 15.95 0.68
C MET A 1 1.40 16.47 0.42
N ARG A 2 1.01 16.62 -0.85
CA ARG A 2 -0.34 17.03 -1.27
C ARG A 2 -1.01 15.82 -1.94
N VAL A 3 -2.22 15.48 -1.51
CA VAL A 3 -3.01 14.36 -2.09
C VAL A 3 -3.89 14.83 -3.26
N SER A 4 -4.33 16.09 -3.21
CA SER A 4 -5.15 16.69 -4.27
C SER A 4 -4.41 16.63 -5.61
N GLY A 5 -5.02 15.96 -6.59
CA GLY A 5 -4.46 15.76 -7.92
C GLY A 5 -3.51 14.57 -8.07
N SER A 6 -3.27 13.81 -7.00
CA SER A 6 -2.31 12.70 -7.01
C SER A 6 -2.96 11.34 -7.30
N VAL A 7 -2.21 10.46 -7.97
CA VAL A 7 -2.51 9.03 -8.04
C VAL A 7 -1.84 8.33 -6.87
N VAL A 8 -2.62 7.54 -6.14
CA VAL A 8 -2.17 6.91 -4.88
C VAL A 8 -2.38 5.41 -4.90
N VAL A 9 -1.35 4.64 -4.54
CA VAL A 9 -1.50 3.22 -4.17
C VAL A 9 -1.67 3.12 -2.67
N ILE A 10 -2.70 2.40 -2.21
CA ILE A 10 -2.97 2.10 -0.81
C ILE A 10 -2.86 0.60 -0.61
N ALA A 11 -1.79 0.18 0.04
CA ALA A 11 -1.43 -1.19 0.31
C ALA A 11 -1.76 -1.54 1.77
N VAL A 12 -2.64 -2.51 1.98
CA VAL A 12 -3.20 -2.82 3.29
C VAL A 12 -2.52 -4.05 3.89
N LEU A 13 -2.07 -3.93 5.14
CA LEU A 13 -1.39 -4.99 5.91
C LEU A 13 -2.36 -5.99 6.53
N ASP A 14 -3.53 -5.51 6.93
CA ASP A 14 -4.56 -6.29 7.61
C ASP A 14 -5.97 -5.82 7.21
N GLY A 15 -6.86 -6.78 7.00
CA GLY A 15 -8.10 -6.66 6.24
C GLY A 15 -8.89 -5.38 6.52
N GLY A 16 -8.94 -4.48 5.53
CA GLY A 16 -9.76 -3.28 5.57
C GLY A 16 -9.18 -2.09 6.36
N SER A 17 -8.00 -2.22 6.97
CA SER A 17 -7.36 -1.11 7.73
C SER A 17 -7.05 0.14 6.88
N GLY A 18 -7.06 0.02 5.55
CA GLY A 18 -6.91 1.16 4.62
C GLY A 18 -8.18 1.96 4.33
N ALA A 19 -9.37 1.55 4.80
CA ALA A 19 -10.64 2.14 4.36
C ALA A 19 -10.77 3.64 4.70
N ASP A 20 -10.46 4.02 5.94
CA ASP A 20 -10.54 5.41 6.37
C ASP A 20 -9.50 6.29 5.65
N LEU A 21 -8.32 5.75 5.34
CA LEU A 21 -7.31 6.44 4.55
C LEU A 21 -7.79 6.68 3.11
N ALA A 22 -8.36 5.66 2.47
CA ALA A 22 -8.91 5.77 1.12
C ALA A 22 -10.04 6.82 1.05
N ARG A 23 -10.95 6.82 2.03
CA ARG A 23 -12.00 7.84 2.15
C ARG A 23 -11.42 9.25 2.31
N ARG A 24 -10.39 9.41 3.15
CA ARG A 24 -9.69 10.69 3.34
C ARG A 24 -9.03 11.17 2.05
N PHE A 25 -8.34 10.30 1.32
CA PHE A 25 -7.67 10.67 0.07
C PHE A 25 -8.66 11.01 -1.04
N SER A 26 -9.74 10.24 -1.15
CA SER A 26 -10.86 10.53 -2.02
C SER A 26 -11.45 11.91 -1.72
N ALA A 27 -11.74 12.22 -0.45
CA ALA A 27 -12.27 13.52 -0.03
C ALA A 27 -11.27 14.67 -0.22
N ALA A 28 -9.96 14.40 -0.10
CA ALA A 28 -8.89 15.35 -0.35
C ALA A 28 -8.63 15.61 -1.84
N GLY A 29 -9.34 14.92 -2.74
CA GLY A 29 -9.28 15.13 -4.18
C GLY A 29 -8.14 14.39 -4.88
N ALA A 30 -7.81 13.18 -4.43
CA ALA A 30 -6.94 12.27 -5.21
C ALA A 30 -7.47 12.13 -6.65
N ALA A 31 -6.56 12.17 -7.62
CA ALA A 31 -6.90 12.01 -9.04
C ALA A 31 -7.21 10.57 -9.42
N GLY A 32 -6.75 9.60 -8.64
CA GLY A 32 -7.04 8.18 -8.79
C GLY A 32 -6.44 7.37 -7.64
N MET A 33 -7.01 6.21 -7.34
CA MET A 33 -6.52 5.35 -6.26
C MET A 33 -6.50 3.88 -6.68
N LEU A 34 -5.42 3.17 -6.34
CA LEU A 34 -5.42 1.71 -6.32
C LEU A 34 -5.41 1.25 -4.86
N ILE A 35 -6.30 0.34 -4.50
CA ILE A 35 -6.40 -0.25 -3.16
C ILE A 35 -6.02 -1.72 -3.29
N ALA A 36 -5.09 -2.16 -2.46
CA ALA A 36 -4.61 -3.53 -2.41
C ALA A 36 -4.79 -4.11 -1.01
N ASP A 37 -5.45 -5.27 -0.91
CA ASP A 37 -5.58 -6.03 0.33
C ASP A 37 -5.28 -7.51 0.04
N GLN A 38 -4.68 -8.23 0.97
CA GLN A 38 -4.43 -9.66 0.80
C GLN A 38 -5.71 -10.50 0.87
N HIS A 39 -6.78 -9.96 1.44
CA HIS A 39 -8.08 -10.62 1.55
C HIS A 39 -8.94 -10.31 0.33
N VAL A 40 -9.24 -11.37 -0.42
CA VAL A 40 -10.05 -11.29 -1.64
C VAL A 40 -11.39 -10.63 -1.38
N GLY A 41 -11.74 -9.63 -2.20
CA GLY A 41 -13.02 -8.93 -2.18
C GLY A 41 -13.00 -7.65 -1.35
N ILE A 42 -12.14 -7.51 -0.33
CA ILE A 42 -12.14 -6.34 0.54
C ILE A 42 -11.77 -5.06 -0.25
N ALA A 43 -10.69 -5.13 -1.02
CA ALA A 43 -10.23 -3.99 -1.81
C ALA A 43 -11.19 -3.68 -2.96
N GLU A 44 -11.73 -4.72 -3.61
CA GLU A 44 -12.68 -4.61 -4.70
C GLU A 44 -14.01 -3.97 -4.25
N ASP A 45 -14.56 -4.39 -3.11
CA ASP A 45 -15.79 -3.82 -2.55
C ASP A 45 -15.61 -2.34 -2.19
N LEU A 46 -14.49 -2.00 -1.54
CA LEU A 46 -14.18 -0.61 -1.20
C LEU A 46 -13.93 0.25 -2.44
N ALA A 47 -13.28 -0.30 -3.46
CA ALA A 47 -13.09 0.39 -4.73
C ALA A 47 -14.43 0.71 -5.40
N ALA A 48 -15.34 -0.27 -5.47
CA ALA A 48 -16.68 -0.07 -6.02
C ALA A 48 -17.48 1.00 -5.26
N GLU A 49 -17.26 1.12 -3.95
CA GLU A 49 -17.91 2.16 -3.13
C GLU A 49 -17.34 3.57 -3.42
N LEU A 50 -16.02 3.69 -3.60
CA LEU A 50 -15.33 4.98 -3.72
C LEU A 50 -15.19 5.48 -5.16
N ASP A 51 -15.33 4.59 -6.14
CA ASP A 51 -15.18 4.89 -7.56
C ASP A 51 -16.18 5.95 -8.01
N ARG A 52 -15.67 7.05 -8.59
CA ARG A 52 -16.49 8.14 -9.11
C ARG A 52 -15.76 8.98 -10.15
N PRO A 53 -16.50 9.75 -10.98
CA PRO A 53 -15.88 10.71 -11.89
C PRO A 53 -14.92 11.66 -11.16
N GLY A 54 -13.69 11.75 -11.65
CA GLY A 54 -12.63 12.59 -11.06
C GLY A 54 -11.82 11.92 -9.95
N CYS A 55 -12.17 10.69 -9.55
CA CYS A 55 -11.36 9.86 -8.64
C CYS A 55 -11.66 8.37 -8.94
N PRO A 56 -11.21 7.84 -10.09
CA PRO A 56 -11.30 6.41 -10.38
C PRO A 56 -10.58 5.58 -9.32
N VAL A 57 -11.20 4.48 -8.89
CA VAL A 57 -10.65 3.57 -7.88
C VAL A 57 -10.59 2.14 -8.39
N VAL A 58 -9.41 1.52 -8.28
CA VAL A 58 -9.16 0.13 -8.65
C VAL A 58 -8.87 -0.69 -7.40
N GLY A 59 -9.66 -1.74 -7.15
CA GLY A 59 -9.42 -2.69 -6.07
C GLY A 59 -8.74 -3.94 -6.61
N VAL A 60 -7.69 -4.42 -5.94
CA VAL A 60 -7.00 -5.66 -6.28
C VAL A 60 -6.61 -6.44 -5.04
N SER A 61 -6.52 -7.76 -5.19
CA SER A 61 -5.94 -8.62 -4.17
C SER A 61 -4.41 -8.67 -4.29
N GLY A 62 -3.66 -8.50 -3.19
CA GLY A 62 -2.19 -8.57 -3.19
C GLY A 62 -1.55 -8.52 -1.80
N ASP A 63 -0.40 -9.18 -1.62
CA ASP A 63 0.36 -9.22 -0.36
C ASP A 63 1.65 -8.40 -0.48
N ILE A 64 1.66 -7.21 0.12
CA ILE A 64 2.78 -6.26 0.02
C ILE A 64 4.07 -6.74 0.70
N ARG A 65 4.02 -7.85 1.44
CA ARG A 65 5.23 -8.53 1.94
C ARG A 65 5.96 -9.28 0.83
N ARG A 66 5.35 -9.41 -0.36
CA ARG A 66 5.92 -10.04 -1.56
C ARG A 66 6.35 -8.98 -2.55
N PRO A 67 7.65 -8.90 -2.89
CA PRO A 67 8.14 -7.92 -3.87
C PRO A 67 7.46 -8.03 -5.24
N SER A 68 7.08 -9.23 -5.67
CA SER A 68 6.35 -9.46 -6.92
C SER A 68 4.98 -8.79 -6.93
N ASP A 69 4.29 -8.78 -5.79
CA ASP A 69 2.97 -8.20 -5.68
C ASP A 69 3.10 -6.68 -5.69
N VAL A 70 4.08 -6.11 -4.98
CA VAL A 70 4.38 -4.67 -5.05
C VAL A 70 4.62 -4.20 -6.49
N ALA A 71 5.39 -4.97 -7.26
CA ALA A 71 5.60 -4.70 -8.69
C ALA A 71 4.28 -4.72 -9.48
N ALA A 72 3.45 -5.74 -9.27
CA ALA A 72 2.16 -5.86 -9.94
C ALA A 72 1.18 -4.74 -9.56
N LEU A 73 1.21 -4.25 -8.31
CA LEU A 73 0.40 -3.11 -7.87
C LEU A 73 0.80 -1.83 -8.62
N VAL A 74 2.11 -1.61 -8.75
CA VAL A 74 2.66 -0.47 -9.47
C VAL A 74 2.25 -0.51 -10.95
N ASP A 75 2.49 -1.64 -11.62
CA ASP A 75 2.11 -1.84 -13.02
C ASP A 75 0.60 -1.65 -13.24
N THR A 76 -0.22 -2.16 -12.31
CA THR A 76 -1.67 -2.05 -12.40
C THR A 76 -2.14 -0.61 -12.22
N ALA A 77 -1.59 0.12 -11.25
CA ALA A 77 -1.95 1.52 -11.02
C ALA A 77 -1.53 2.37 -12.23
N GLU A 78 -0.31 2.22 -12.73
CA GLU A 78 0.16 3.00 -13.88
C GLU A 78 -0.65 2.74 -15.15
N LYS A 79 -1.05 1.48 -15.37
CA LYS A 79 -1.88 1.10 -16.52
C LYS A 79 -3.29 1.69 -16.47
N HIS A 80 -3.92 1.79 -15.30
CA HIS A 80 -5.33 2.16 -15.18
C HIS A 80 -5.55 3.62 -14.77
N LEU A 81 -4.60 4.21 -14.04
CA LEU A 81 -4.73 5.50 -13.39
C LEU A 81 -3.67 6.51 -13.86
N GLY A 82 -2.57 6.03 -14.45
CA GLY A 82 -1.41 6.84 -14.81
C GLY A 82 -0.33 6.83 -13.72
N PRO A 83 0.73 7.65 -13.89
CA PRO A 83 1.91 7.63 -13.02
C PRO A 83 1.57 7.77 -11.54
N ILE A 84 2.20 6.97 -10.69
CA ILE A 84 1.94 6.97 -9.25
C ILE A 84 2.77 8.08 -8.59
N ASP A 85 2.11 8.87 -7.74
CA ASP A 85 2.76 9.91 -6.94
C ASP A 85 3.07 9.44 -5.51
N LEU A 86 2.14 8.66 -4.92
CA LEU A 86 2.21 8.25 -3.52
C LEU A 86 1.96 6.75 -3.35
N PHE A 87 2.71 6.12 -2.45
CA PHE A 87 2.48 4.74 -2.02
C PHE A 87 2.26 4.71 -0.51
N ALA A 88 1.07 4.35 -0.07
CA ALA A 88 0.70 4.29 1.33
C ALA A 88 0.63 2.83 1.79
N VAL A 89 1.35 2.51 2.86
CA VAL A 89 1.18 1.26 3.61
C VAL A 89 0.25 1.56 4.79
N ALA A 90 -0.89 0.88 4.85
CA ALA A 90 -1.87 1.02 5.93
C ALA A 90 -1.94 -0.27 6.75
N GLY A 91 -1.97 -0.15 8.07
CA GLY A 91 -2.12 -1.25 8.99
C GLY A 91 -2.99 -0.87 10.19
N PRO A 92 -3.21 -1.82 11.11
CA PRO A 92 -4.06 -1.59 12.29
C PRO A 92 -3.52 -0.49 13.21
N ASP A 93 -2.20 -0.31 13.24
CA ASP A 93 -1.51 0.65 14.10
C ASP A 93 -1.17 1.99 13.40
N GLY A 94 -1.71 2.22 12.19
CA GLY A 94 -1.60 3.48 11.45
C GLY A 94 -1.13 3.31 10.01
N GLU A 95 -0.70 4.41 9.41
CA GLU A 95 -0.25 4.46 8.02
C GLU A 95 1.15 5.07 7.87
N ARG A 96 1.86 4.62 6.82
CA ARG A 96 3.09 5.23 6.32
C ARG A 96 2.90 5.60 4.86
N ILE A 97 3.24 6.84 4.51
CA ILE A 97 3.07 7.36 3.15
C ILE A 97 4.45 7.66 2.58
N ILE A 98 4.74 7.06 1.43
CA ILE A 98 5.98 7.20 0.68
C ILE A 98 5.71 8.12 -0.51
N SER A 99 6.56 9.13 -0.67
CA SER A 99 6.58 10.02 -1.84
C SER A 99 7.42 9.38 -2.92
N LEU A 100 6.85 9.17 -4.12
CA LEU A 100 7.60 8.64 -5.26
C LEU A 100 8.32 9.74 -6.04
N ALA A 101 8.14 11.01 -5.66
CA ALA A 101 8.85 12.14 -6.26
C ALA A 101 10.36 12.13 -5.94
N ASP A 102 10.74 11.47 -4.84
CA ASP A 102 12.13 11.36 -4.41
C ASP A 102 12.82 10.11 -4.97
N LEU A 103 12.08 9.23 -5.65
CA LEU A 103 12.60 8.06 -6.34
C LEU A 103 13.07 8.41 -7.76
N PRO A 104 13.95 7.59 -8.37
CA PRO A 104 14.32 7.72 -9.79
C PRO A 104 13.09 7.88 -10.69
N ALA A 105 13.12 8.84 -11.61
CA ALA A 105 11.95 9.25 -12.39
C ALA A 105 11.46 8.21 -13.43
N HIS A 106 12.30 7.23 -13.78
CA HIS A 106 11.97 6.21 -14.76
C HIS A 106 11.55 4.94 -14.04
N LEU A 107 10.47 4.32 -14.49
CA LEU A 107 10.04 3.02 -13.98
C LEU A 107 10.99 1.95 -14.51
N ASP A 108 12.08 1.75 -13.80
CA ASP A 108 13.06 0.71 -14.05
C ASP A 108 13.22 -0.19 -12.83
N LEU A 109 14.10 -1.19 -12.96
CA LEU A 109 14.35 -2.15 -11.90
C LEU A 109 14.91 -1.48 -10.64
N GLU A 110 15.64 -0.37 -10.79
CA GLU A 110 16.21 0.39 -9.67
C GLU A 110 15.11 1.10 -8.87
N ARG A 111 14.20 1.82 -9.54
CA ARG A 111 13.06 2.48 -8.90
C ARG A 111 12.19 1.49 -8.12
N LEU A 112 11.91 0.33 -8.73
CA LEU A 112 11.11 -0.71 -8.08
C LEU A 112 11.85 -1.32 -6.88
N ALA A 113 13.15 -1.58 -7.00
CA ALA A 113 13.95 -2.12 -5.91
C ALA A 113 13.97 -1.16 -4.71
N GLU A 114 14.13 0.14 -4.94
CA GLU A 114 14.10 1.16 -3.89
C GLU A 114 12.72 1.27 -3.24
N LEU A 115 11.64 1.24 -4.04
CA LEU A 115 10.28 1.20 -3.51
C LEU A 115 10.05 -0.03 -2.62
N VAL A 116 10.52 -1.22 -3.03
CA VAL A 116 10.39 -2.44 -2.22
C VAL A 116 11.12 -2.31 -0.87
N VAL A 117 12.29 -1.66 -0.85
CA VAL A 117 13.01 -1.36 0.40
C VAL A 117 12.19 -0.45 1.30
N LEU A 118 11.68 0.67 0.76
CA LEU A 118 10.88 1.63 1.53
C LEU A 118 9.57 1.02 2.05
N VAL A 119 8.93 0.16 1.26
CA VAL A 119 7.76 -0.61 1.68
C VAL A 119 8.14 -1.55 2.82
N GLY A 120 9.27 -2.27 2.73
CA GLY A 120 9.76 -3.12 3.81
C GLY A 120 10.00 -2.36 5.13
N GLU A 121 10.60 -1.17 5.06
CA GLU A 121 10.79 -0.29 6.22
C GLU A 121 9.46 0.15 6.82
N ALA A 122 8.52 0.61 5.98
CA ALA A 122 7.19 1.02 6.41
C ALA A 122 6.42 -0.12 7.11
N ILE A 123 6.54 -1.35 6.60
CA ILE A 123 5.96 -2.53 7.24
C ILE A 123 6.60 -2.78 8.61
N GLY A 124 7.93 -2.69 8.72
CA GLY A 124 8.65 -2.90 9.98
C GLY A 124 8.35 -1.86 11.07
N GLU A 125 8.00 -0.64 10.68
CA GLU A 125 7.56 0.41 11.61
C GLU A 125 6.12 0.23 12.10
N LEU A 126 5.23 -0.28 11.23
CA LEU A 126 3.83 -0.52 11.57
C LEU A 126 3.60 -1.86 12.27
N VAL A 127 4.47 -2.84 12.04
CA VAL A 127 4.41 -4.16 12.67
C VAL A 127 5.63 -4.32 13.57
N PRO A 128 5.53 -3.99 14.88
CA PRO A 128 6.66 -4.20 15.78
C PRO A 128 7.09 -5.66 15.74
N PRO A 129 8.41 -5.96 15.79
CA PRO A 129 8.88 -7.32 15.75
C PRO A 129 8.24 -8.10 16.90
N GLN A 130 7.39 -9.08 16.57
CA GLN A 130 6.88 -9.99 17.58
C GLN A 130 8.10 -10.64 18.23
N ARG A 131 8.31 -10.36 19.52
CA ARG A 131 9.34 -11.07 20.30
C ARG A 131 9.02 -12.56 20.15
N ARG A 132 9.94 -13.32 19.56
CA ARG A 132 9.88 -14.79 19.59
C ARG A 132 9.56 -15.21 21.03
N PRO A 133 8.56 -16.08 21.26
CA PRO A 133 8.39 -16.68 22.58
C PRO A 133 9.75 -17.27 22.97
N ALA A 134 10.28 -16.88 24.13
CA ALA A 134 11.51 -17.44 24.64
C ALA A 134 11.35 -18.97 24.62
N GLU A 135 12.22 -19.66 23.87
CA GLU A 135 12.35 -21.09 23.97
C GLU A 135 12.58 -21.40 25.44
N ASN A 136 11.57 -22.02 26.06
CA ASN A 136 11.62 -22.42 27.44
C ASN A 136 12.66 -23.54 27.50
N THR A 137 13.89 -23.20 27.87
CA THR A 137 14.95 -24.17 28.17
C THR A 137 14.51 -24.96 29.39
N ALA A 138 13.67 -25.97 29.18
CA ALA A 138 13.42 -27.00 30.15
C ALA A 138 14.68 -27.86 30.20
N THR A 139 15.56 -27.49 31.12
CA THR A 139 16.60 -28.36 31.67
C THR A 139 15.92 -29.65 32.13
N ALA A 140 16.06 -30.72 31.35
CA ALA A 140 15.83 -32.07 31.84
C ALA A 140 17.09 -32.53 32.57
N ALA A 141 16.85 -33.05 33.78
CA ALA A 141 17.80 -33.47 34.80
C ALA A 141 18.77 -34.58 34.36
#